data_AF-A0A2P6TMD7-F1
#
_entry.id   AF-A0A2P6TMD7-F1
#
_cell.length_a   1.000
_cell.length_b   1.000
_cell.length_c   1.000
_cell.angle_alpha   90.00
_cell.angle_beta   90.00
_cell.angle_gamma   90.00
#
_symmetry.space_group_name_H-M   'P 1'
#
loop_
_entity.id
_entity.type
_entity.pdbx_description
1 polymer ?
#
loop_
_entity_poly.entity_id
_entity_poly.type
_entity_poly.pdbx_seq_one_letter_code
_entity_poly.pdbx_strand_id
1 'polypeptide(L)'
;MWLSAPQIDWQYMMKLGPQAQEKWEEYGAELVQQAVQAAQAEGFPLQGKPEARMDNVFVAMHSVSTCFYPGAPMKHCAGAVVLAGAVDGTYGPIVDAAAVPRPLMHVLAALDGQTRLPRAAWTASRLAPLAAQFGARHLATVRPFAVIPGMNHAQFSNGVVNAARGDLPSDVLLETQAEAVAGLLAAFVAANHPAASQESSHHAVERLMQTTAASFELLSPLCEASGRGSPAALLSAGAASGSDPAGTDLAAYAMGAERLPNSSSERNAFGHPGELAAAERFARAAQRRMLAAGLPAGADVAAVRVAVTVHILLETFIYSQPTIFQVEGPEGSQLVVQCHCHPKWEYYAPGMEATTKPMSPHYLLKLKKGGVVALAMGLEGGSNDVATAADINADTFEQALAASPPVFLDTYRQRGKQLSFAPDKDVSSEVKTPVDWMPMPLTLEPAGDGGLALCSPCLSTPVAKLPHYDRGPGRFTGNHYIKCPSPAWMHEWIAIECLRHA
;
A
#
# COMPACT_ATOMS: atom_id res chain seq x y z
N MET A 1 11.07 34.04 -12.01
CA MET A 1 10.50 33.21 -10.93
C MET A 1 11.11 33.68 -9.63
N TRP A 2 10.29 33.95 -8.62
CA TRP A 2 10.76 34.26 -7.27
C TRP A 2 10.54 33.02 -6.39
N LEU A 3 11.47 32.71 -5.51
CA LEU A 3 11.46 31.51 -4.68
C LEU A 3 11.71 31.88 -3.22
N SER A 4 10.90 31.35 -2.31
CA SER A 4 11.15 31.41 -0.88
C SER A 4 11.02 30.03 -0.25
N ALA A 5 11.87 29.79 0.73
CA ALA A 5 11.88 28.60 1.56
C ALA A 5 11.74 29.05 3.03
N PRO A 6 10.51 29.36 3.49
CA PRO A 6 10.30 29.81 4.85
C PRO A 6 10.75 28.74 5.84
N GLN A 7 11.46 29.14 6.89
CA GLN A 7 11.87 28.24 7.95
C GLN A 7 10.65 27.88 8.80
N ILE A 8 10.27 26.61 8.79
CA ILE A 8 9.18 26.06 9.61
C ILE A 8 9.67 25.91 11.05
N ASP A 9 8.95 26.47 12.02
CA ASP A 9 9.17 26.19 13.44
C ASP A 9 8.60 24.80 13.80
N TRP A 10 9.42 23.76 13.61
CA TRP A 10 9.04 22.40 13.96
C TRP A 10 8.78 22.20 15.45
N GLN A 11 9.40 23.00 16.33
CA GLN A 11 9.14 22.88 17.77
C GLN A 11 7.73 23.37 18.10
N TYR A 12 7.31 24.48 17.49
CA TYR A 12 5.93 24.96 17.58
C TYR A 12 4.95 23.90 17.06
N MET A 13 5.19 23.37 15.86
CA MET A 13 4.33 22.35 15.23
C MET A 13 4.19 21.08 16.08
N MET A 14 5.29 20.57 16.63
CA MET A 14 5.28 19.38 17.48
C MET A 14 4.57 19.63 18.83
N LYS A 15 4.66 20.85 19.38
CA LYS A 15 3.93 21.24 20.60
C LYS A 15 2.42 21.31 20.39
N LEU A 16 1.99 21.77 19.23
CA LEU A 16 0.57 21.80 18.86
C LEU A 16 -0.02 20.39 18.74
N GLY A 17 0.81 19.44 18.29
CA GLY A 17 0.40 18.06 18.05
C GLY A 17 -0.48 17.92 16.80
N PRO A 18 -0.72 16.67 16.35
CA PRO A 18 -1.47 16.38 15.13
C PRO A 18 -2.96 16.73 15.20
N GLN A 19 -3.51 16.98 16.39
CA GLN A 19 -4.91 17.34 16.60
C GLN A 19 -5.20 18.83 16.37
N ALA A 20 -4.17 19.66 16.23
CA ALA A 20 -4.30 21.11 16.06
C ALA A 20 -4.32 21.53 14.58
N GLN A 21 -5.09 20.81 13.75
CA GLN A 21 -5.11 21.02 12.30
C GLN A 21 -5.39 22.48 11.91
N GLU A 22 -6.37 23.14 12.56
CA GLU A 22 -6.70 24.55 12.29
C GLU A 22 -5.48 25.46 12.46
N LYS A 23 -4.70 25.26 13.52
CA LYS A 23 -3.48 26.03 13.77
C LYS A 23 -2.37 25.74 12.76
N TRP A 24 -2.31 24.52 12.23
CA TRP A 24 -1.39 24.17 11.16
C TRP A 24 -1.79 24.89 9.87
N GLU A 25 -3.08 24.94 9.56
CA GLU A 25 -3.60 25.69 8.40
C GLU A 25 -3.34 27.20 8.51
N GLU A 26 -3.58 27.78 9.69
CA GLU A 26 -3.29 29.19 9.99
C GLU A 26 -1.81 29.51 9.80
N TYR A 27 -0.92 28.71 10.40
CA TYR A 27 0.52 28.92 10.27
C TYR A 27 0.99 28.77 8.82
N GLY A 28 0.48 27.78 8.08
CA GLY A 28 0.75 27.63 6.65
C GLY A 28 0.30 28.84 5.83
N ALA A 29 -0.85 29.43 6.17
CA ALA A 29 -1.35 30.65 5.53
C ALA A 29 -0.44 31.86 5.80
N GLU A 30 0.03 32.02 7.04
CA GLU A 30 0.98 33.08 7.41
C GLU A 30 2.29 32.97 6.61
N LEU A 31 2.85 31.76 6.48
CA LEU A 31 4.08 31.53 5.72
C LEU A 31 3.91 31.90 4.23
N VAL A 32 2.78 31.51 3.63
CA VAL A 32 2.46 31.88 2.23
C VAL A 32 2.31 33.39 2.10
N GLN A 33 1.61 34.05 3.02
CA GLN A 33 1.41 35.49 2.99
C GLN A 33 2.73 36.27 3.12
N GLN A 34 3.60 35.86 4.04
CA GLN A 34 4.93 36.45 4.20
C GLN A 34 5.77 36.29 2.93
N ALA A 35 5.73 35.11 2.31
CA ALA A 35 6.43 34.86 1.05
C ALA A 35 5.89 35.76 -0.09
N VAL A 36 4.57 35.89 -0.22
CA VAL A 36 3.95 36.77 -1.22
C VAL A 36 4.33 38.23 -1.02
N GLN A 37 4.32 38.72 0.23
CA GLN A 37 4.73 40.09 0.54
C GLN A 37 6.19 40.36 0.18
N ALA A 38 7.09 39.43 0.48
CA ALA A 38 8.49 39.53 0.11
C ALA A 38 8.68 39.55 -1.43
N ALA A 39 7.98 38.68 -2.16
CA ALA A 39 8.01 38.68 -3.62
C ALA A 39 7.54 40.02 -4.21
N GLN A 40 6.44 40.58 -3.68
CA GLN A 40 5.92 41.88 -4.11
C GLN A 40 6.92 43.01 -3.83
N ALA A 41 7.60 42.98 -2.68
CA ALA A 41 8.64 43.96 -2.34
C ALA A 41 9.85 43.90 -3.30
N GLU A 42 10.14 42.74 -3.87
CA GLU A 42 11.17 42.54 -4.90
C GLU A 42 10.68 42.80 -6.34
N GLY A 43 9.44 43.29 -6.52
CA GLY A 43 8.89 43.65 -7.82
C GLY A 43 8.27 42.49 -8.59
N PHE A 44 7.98 41.35 -7.94
CA PHE A 44 7.20 40.26 -8.54
C PHE A 44 5.71 40.46 -8.24
N PRO A 45 4.89 40.89 -9.23
CA PRO A 45 3.49 41.19 -8.97
C PRO A 45 2.69 39.92 -8.70
N LEU A 46 1.78 40.02 -7.74
CA LEU A 46 0.77 39.00 -7.49
C LEU A 46 -0.34 39.09 -8.56
N GLN A 47 -0.73 37.95 -9.12
CA GLN A 47 -1.93 37.84 -9.95
C GLN A 47 -3.07 37.26 -9.11
N GLY A 48 -4.14 38.02 -8.92
CA GLY A 48 -5.24 37.66 -8.03
C GLY A 48 -5.18 38.36 -6.67
N LYS A 49 -5.76 37.76 -5.62
CA LYS A 49 -5.81 38.34 -4.27
C LYS A 49 -5.45 37.30 -3.20
N PRO A 50 -4.69 37.65 -2.13
CA PRO A 50 -4.32 36.72 -1.07
C PRO A 50 -5.53 36.09 -0.34
N GLU A 51 -6.58 36.87 -0.11
CA GLU A 51 -7.83 36.41 0.49
C GLU A 51 -8.71 35.59 -0.47
N ALA A 52 -8.37 35.56 -1.75
CA ALA A 52 -9.06 34.82 -2.79
C ALA A 52 -8.09 33.86 -3.49
N ARG A 53 -8.09 33.83 -4.82
CA ARG A 53 -7.19 33.00 -5.62
C ARG A 53 -5.97 33.82 -6.03
N MET A 54 -4.79 33.22 -5.92
CA MET A 54 -3.51 33.70 -6.41
C MET A 54 -3.08 32.82 -7.59
N ASP A 55 -3.14 33.36 -8.80
CA ASP A 55 -2.98 32.60 -10.05
C ASP A 55 -1.53 32.29 -10.43
N ASN A 56 -0.56 32.94 -9.78
CA ASN A 56 0.86 32.77 -10.05
C ASN A 56 1.69 32.34 -8.82
N VAL A 57 1.02 31.85 -7.76
CA VAL A 57 1.68 31.35 -6.54
C VAL A 57 1.59 29.84 -6.49
N PHE A 58 2.74 29.17 -6.41
CA PHE A 58 2.84 27.72 -6.27
C PHE A 58 3.56 27.39 -4.97
N VAL A 59 3.14 26.34 -4.28
CA VAL A 59 3.73 25.92 -3.00
C VAL A 59 4.26 24.50 -3.10
N ALA A 60 5.53 24.30 -2.75
CA ALA A 60 6.10 22.97 -2.57
C ALA A 60 6.18 22.64 -1.08
N MET A 61 5.75 21.44 -0.70
CA MET A 61 5.74 20.94 0.67
C MET A 61 6.53 19.64 0.73
N HIS A 62 7.56 19.60 1.55
CA HIS A 62 8.39 18.42 1.77
C HIS A 62 7.94 17.65 3.02
N SER A 63 7.82 16.32 2.90
CA SER A 63 7.59 15.39 4.02
C SER A 63 6.36 15.80 4.85
N VAL A 64 6.47 15.86 6.19
CA VAL A 64 5.38 16.25 7.10
C VAL A 64 4.78 17.65 6.86
N SER A 65 5.44 18.55 6.11
CA SER A 65 4.82 19.83 5.76
C SER A 65 3.62 19.69 4.81
N THR A 66 3.38 18.50 4.24
CA THR A 66 2.15 18.21 3.50
C THR A 66 0.89 18.35 4.35
N CYS A 67 0.99 18.34 5.67
CA CYS A 67 -0.16 18.58 6.53
C CYS A 67 -0.70 20.01 6.44
N PHE A 68 0.06 20.96 5.88
CA PHE A 68 -0.45 22.30 5.57
C PHE A 68 -1.35 22.32 4.35
N TYR A 69 -1.34 21.25 3.56
CA TYR A 69 -2.02 21.18 2.27
C TYR A 69 -3.52 21.53 2.34
N PRO A 70 -4.31 21.05 3.32
CA PRO A 70 -5.74 21.39 3.41
C PRO A 70 -6.02 22.89 3.65
N GLY A 71 -5.01 23.66 4.06
CA GLY A 71 -5.11 25.10 4.33
C GLY A 71 -4.89 25.97 3.09
N ALA A 72 -4.06 27.00 3.24
CA ALA A 72 -3.81 27.99 2.19
C ALA A 72 -3.30 27.45 0.85
N PRO A 73 -2.43 26.41 0.78
CA PRO A 73 -2.00 25.83 -0.49
C PRO A 73 -3.17 25.36 -1.37
N MET A 74 -4.17 24.69 -0.80
CA MET A 74 -5.34 24.23 -1.55
C MET A 74 -6.36 25.34 -1.81
N LYS A 75 -6.53 26.28 -0.87
CA LYS A 75 -7.57 27.32 -0.96
C LYS A 75 -7.16 28.49 -1.88
N HIS A 76 -5.92 28.95 -1.77
CA HIS A 76 -5.50 30.25 -2.32
C HIS A 76 -4.47 30.13 -3.45
N CYS A 77 -3.64 29.09 -3.49
CA CYS A 77 -2.53 29.01 -4.46
C CYS A 77 -2.98 28.45 -5.82
N ALA A 78 -2.19 28.74 -6.87
CA ALA A 78 -2.42 28.28 -8.23
C ALA A 78 -2.24 26.77 -8.37
N GLY A 79 -1.32 26.20 -7.60
CA GLY A 79 -1.09 24.77 -7.50
C GLY A 79 -0.14 24.44 -6.36
N ALA A 80 -0.07 23.16 -6.01
CA ALA A 80 0.81 22.67 -4.97
C ALA A 80 1.62 21.47 -5.42
N VAL A 81 2.78 21.27 -4.81
CA VAL A 81 3.64 20.11 -5.00
C VAL A 81 3.92 19.45 -3.67
N VAL A 82 3.73 18.15 -3.61
CA VAL A 82 4.05 17.29 -2.49
C VAL A 82 5.34 16.55 -2.79
N LEU A 83 6.39 16.85 -2.05
CA LEU A 83 7.72 16.25 -2.17
C LEU A 83 7.91 15.26 -1.02
N ALA A 84 8.18 13.99 -1.31
CA ALA A 84 8.45 12.97 -0.28
C ALA A 84 7.38 12.87 0.82
N GLY A 85 6.13 13.26 0.54
CA GLY A 85 5.05 13.32 1.52
C GLY A 85 3.81 12.57 1.05
N ALA A 86 2.88 12.33 1.97
CA ALA A 86 1.63 11.63 1.69
C ALA A 86 0.42 12.52 1.99
N VAL A 87 -0.58 12.44 1.10
CA VAL A 87 -1.92 13.00 1.30
C VAL A 87 -2.90 11.84 1.43
N ASP A 88 -2.66 10.99 2.43
CA ASP A 88 -3.41 9.75 2.68
C ASP A 88 -4.23 9.79 3.99
N GLY A 89 -4.18 10.89 4.72
CA GLY A 89 -4.82 11.07 6.02
C GLY A 89 -4.04 10.49 7.20
N THR A 90 -2.80 10.00 7.01
CA THR A 90 -2.00 9.51 8.15
C THR A 90 -1.67 10.63 9.15
N TYR A 91 -1.46 11.85 8.66
CA TYR A 91 -1.04 13.00 9.47
C TYR A 91 -2.05 14.16 9.45
N GLY A 92 -3.29 13.92 9.03
CA GLY A 92 -4.32 14.95 8.87
C GLY A 92 -5.63 14.37 8.36
N PRO A 93 -6.62 15.20 8.02
CA PRO A 93 -7.87 14.73 7.44
C PRO A 93 -7.57 14.04 6.10
N ILE A 94 -8.35 13.00 5.78
CA ILE A 94 -8.26 12.38 4.46
C ILE A 94 -8.81 13.39 3.44
N VAL A 95 -7.90 14.11 2.78
CA VAL A 95 -8.23 14.84 1.56
C VAL A 95 -8.09 13.85 0.42
N ASP A 96 -9.20 13.55 -0.24
CA ASP A 96 -9.11 12.79 -1.48
C ASP A 96 -8.33 13.62 -2.51
N ALA A 97 -7.12 13.19 -2.84
CA ALA A 97 -6.27 13.87 -3.80
C ALA A 97 -7.03 14.10 -5.12
N ALA A 98 -7.92 13.18 -5.50
CA ALA A 98 -8.76 13.34 -6.68
C ALA A 98 -9.79 14.49 -6.56
N ALA A 99 -10.29 14.78 -5.36
CA ALA A 99 -11.33 15.79 -5.12
C ALA A 99 -10.81 17.23 -4.95
N VAL A 100 -9.50 17.44 -4.98
CA VAL A 100 -8.92 18.78 -4.77
C VAL A 100 -9.29 19.72 -5.95
N PRO A 101 -9.77 20.94 -5.70
CA PRO A 101 -10.11 21.88 -6.78
C PRO A 101 -8.91 22.44 -7.55
N ARG A 102 -7.68 22.28 -7.06
CA ARG A 102 -6.45 22.88 -7.63
C ARG A 102 -5.49 21.82 -8.14
N PRO A 103 -4.63 22.16 -9.12
CA PRO A 103 -3.52 21.30 -9.52
C PRO A 103 -2.66 20.88 -8.32
N LEU A 104 -2.34 19.59 -8.24
CA LEU A 104 -1.53 18.99 -7.19
C LEU A 104 -0.56 17.98 -7.82
N MET A 105 0.74 18.24 -7.71
CA MET A 105 1.76 17.28 -8.11
C MET A 105 2.24 16.46 -6.90
N HIS A 106 2.49 15.17 -7.09
CA HIS A 106 3.24 14.37 -6.12
C HIS A 106 4.59 13.95 -6.74
N VAL A 107 5.66 14.09 -5.96
CA VAL A 107 7.01 13.63 -6.30
C VAL A 107 7.55 12.85 -5.12
N LEU A 108 7.87 11.58 -5.35
CA LEU A 108 8.30 10.64 -4.34
C LEU A 108 9.64 10.02 -4.75
N ALA A 109 10.39 9.56 -3.77
CA ALA A 109 11.64 8.84 -3.96
C ALA A 109 11.39 7.33 -3.87
N ALA A 110 12.02 6.55 -4.74
CA ALA A 110 11.86 5.09 -4.71
C ALA A 110 12.53 4.44 -3.49
N LEU A 111 13.64 5.03 -3.00
CA LEU A 111 14.36 4.60 -1.78
C LEU A 111 13.95 5.43 -0.55
N ASP A 112 12.76 6.02 -0.58
CA ASP A 112 12.20 6.76 0.56
C ASP A 112 11.80 5.78 1.68
N GLY A 113 12.60 5.71 2.75
CA GLY A 113 12.31 4.85 3.89
C GLY A 113 11.23 5.38 4.85
N GLN A 114 10.88 6.66 4.73
CA GLN A 114 9.93 7.34 5.61
C GLN A 114 8.50 7.31 5.07
N THR A 115 8.30 7.78 3.83
CA THR A 115 7.00 7.80 3.15
C THR A 115 6.71 6.49 2.44
N ARG A 116 7.73 5.84 1.89
CA ARG A 116 7.73 4.47 1.33
C ARG A 116 6.89 4.26 0.07
N LEU A 117 7.32 3.27 -0.70
CA LEU A 117 6.68 2.87 -1.96
C LEU A 117 5.22 2.39 -1.81
N PRO A 118 4.81 1.67 -0.75
CA PRO A 118 3.39 1.32 -0.59
C PRO A 118 2.44 2.53 -0.47
N ARG A 119 2.88 3.65 0.13
CA ARG A 119 2.09 4.88 0.09
C ARG A 119 2.03 5.46 -1.31
N ALA A 120 3.16 5.47 -2.02
CA ALA A 120 3.22 5.91 -3.40
C ALA A 120 2.23 5.11 -4.28
N ALA A 121 2.23 3.78 -4.12
CA ALA A 121 1.29 2.87 -4.77
C ALA A 121 -0.17 3.21 -4.44
N TRP A 122 -0.49 3.49 -3.17
CA TRP A 122 -1.82 3.92 -2.78
C TRP A 122 -2.22 5.25 -3.44
N THR A 123 -1.36 6.27 -3.41
CA THR A 123 -1.65 7.54 -4.07
C THR A 123 -1.84 7.35 -5.58
N ALA A 124 -0.97 6.60 -6.24
CA ALA A 124 -1.07 6.30 -7.67
C ALA A 124 -2.39 5.60 -8.02
N SER A 125 -2.79 4.58 -7.24
CA SER A 125 -4.06 3.87 -7.48
C SER A 125 -5.29 4.75 -7.30
N ARG A 126 -5.23 5.78 -6.44
CA ARG A 126 -6.33 6.75 -6.27
C ARG A 126 -6.39 7.78 -7.39
N LEU A 127 -5.25 8.14 -7.98
CA LEU A 127 -5.19 9.10 -9.07
C LEU A 127 -5.55 8.47 -10.42
N ALA A 128 -5.19 7.21 -10.64
CA ALA A 128 -5.35 6.53 -11.92
C ALA A 128 -6.79 6.53 -12.49
N PRO A 129 -7.88 6.41 -11.70
CA PRO A 129 -9.24 6.54 -12.21
C PRO A 129 -9.54 7.87 -12.90
N LEU A 130 -8.85 8.97 -12.54
CA LEU A 130 -9.01 10.26 -13.21
C LEU A 130 -8.52 10.21 -14.67
N ALA A 131 -7.51 9.39 -14.99
CA ALA A 131 -7.10 9.21 -16.38
C ALA A 131 -8.18 8.49 -17.20
N ALA A 132 -8.85 7.50 -16.63
CA ALA A 132 -9.95 6.82 -17.29
C ALA A 132 -11.16 7.74 -17.51
N GLN A 133 -11.45 8.63 -16.54
CA GLN A 133 -12.60 9.55 -16.59
C GLN A 133 -12.36 10.79 -17.46
N PHE A 134 -11.17 11.39 -17.37
CA PHE A 134 -10.88 12.71 -17.97
C PHE A 134 -9.74 12.68 -18.99
N GLY A 135 -9.12 11.52 -19.22
CA GLY A 135 -7.98 11.33 -20.11
C GLY A 135 -6.63 11.56 -19.43
N ALA A 136 -5.59 10.90 -19.95
CA ALA A 136 -4.22 10.97 -19.45
C ALA A 136 -3.66 12.40 -19.41
N ARG A 137 -3.97 13.22 -20.43
CA ARG A 137 -3.52 14.62 -20.52
C ARG A 137 -4.13 15.50 -19.41
N HIS A 138 -5.40 15.28 -19.07
CA HIS A 138 -6.04 15.99 -17.96
C HIS A 138 -5.37 15.61 -16.65
N LEU A 139 -5.21 14.30 -16.39
CA LEU A 139 -4.48 13.79 -15.22
C LEU A 139 -3.08 14.43 -15.12
N ALA A 140 -2.29 14.43 -16.19
CA ALA A 140 -0.94 14.99 -16.19
C ALA A 140 -0.91 16.51 -15.91
N THR A 141 -1.95 17.23 -16.31
CA THR A 141 -2.07 18.67 -16.04
C THR A 141 -2.41 18.95 -14.57
N VAL A 142 -3.42 18.26 -14.04
CA VAL A 142 -3.98 18.58 -12.72
C VAL A 142 -3.43 17.72 -11.58
N ARG A 143 -2.97 16.51 -11.86
CA ARG A 143 -2.51 15.49 -10.90
C ARG A 143 -1.29 14.70 -11.38
N PRO A 144 -0.23 15.37 -11.85
CA PRO A 144 0.98 14.65 -12.22
C PRO A 144 1.55 13.92 -11.00
N PHE A 145 2.10 12.74 -11.25
CA PHE A 145 2.64 11.87 -10.22
C PHE A 145 4.01 11.35 -10.65
N ALA A 146 5.00 11.43 -9.78
CA ALA A 146 6.36 11.03 -10.09
C ALA A 146 6.95 10.19 -8.95
N VAL A 147 7.56 9.05 -9.30
CA VAL A 147 8.46 8.30 -8.43
C VAL A 147 9.83 8.29 -9.10
N ILE A 148 10.85 8.79 -8.42
CA ILE A 148 12.20 8.90 -8.97
C ILE A 148 13.05 7.72 -8.47
N PRO A 149 13.47 6.79 -9.36
CA PRO A 149 14.32 5.66 -8.98
C PRO A 149 15.69 6.10 -8.45
N GLY A 150 16.24 5.34 -7.50
CA GLY A 150 17.53 5.62 -6.86
C GLY A 150 17.52 6.80 -5.88
N MET A 151 16.50 7.65 -5.91
CA MET A 151 16.36 8.79 -5.00
C MET A 151 15.88 8.33 -3.62
N ASN A 152 16.33 8.98 -2.55
CA ASN A 152 15.83 8.79 -1.18
C ASN A 152 15.07 10.02 -0.65
N HIS A 153 14.51 9.93 0.55
CA HIS A 153 13.75 11.02 1.18
C HIS A 153 14.56 12.31 1.36
N ALA A 154 15.79 12.19 1.86
CA ALA A 154 16.63 13.34 2.20
C ALA A 154 17.03 14.20 0.98
N GLN A 155 17.04 13.63 -0.22
CA GLN A 155 17.40 14.33 -1.46
C GLN A 155 16.36 15.36 -1.92
N PHE A 156 15.18 15.40 -1.31
CA PHE A 156 14.26 16.54 -1.46
C PHE A 156 14.67 17.75 -0.60
N SER A 157 15.76 17.65 0.16
CA SER A 157 16.27 18.68 1.06
C SER A 157 17.79 18.85 0.96
N ASN A 158 18.55 18.59 2.03
CA ASN A 158 20.01 18.75 2.10
C ASN A 158 20.79 17.48 1.73
N GLY A 159 20.11 16.39 1.38
CA GLY A 159 20.74 15.11 1.04
C GLY A 159 21.28 14.30 2.23
N VAL A 160 21.11 14.77 3.48
CA VAL A 160 21.59 14.07 4.67
C VAL A 160 20.62 12.95 5.07
N VAL A 161 21.03 11.70 4.85
CA VAL A 161 20.25 10.49 5.15
C VAL A 161 19.90 10.40 6.64
N ASN A 162 18.62 10.19 6.95
CA ASN A 162 18.16 9.92 8.31
C ASN A 162 17.93 8.42 8.55
N ALA A 163 19.03 7.68 8.73
CA ALA A 163 18.98 6.22 8.93
C ALA A 163 18.13 5.82 10.15
N ALA A 164 18.08 6.65 11.20
CA ALA A 164 17.25 6.40 12.39
C ALA A 164 15.74 6.40 12.10
N ARG A 165 15.31 7.06 11.01
CA ARG A 165 13.93 7.03 10.50
C ARG A 165 13.73 6.05 9.35
N GLY A 166 14.74 5.23 9.05
CA GLY A 166 14.68 4.20 8.02
C GLY A 166 15.10 4.66 6.62
N ASP A 167 15.58 5.90 6.44
CA ASP A 167 16.07 6.35 5.13
C ASP A 167 17.23 5.49 4.64
N LEU A 168 17.21 5.20 3.34
CA LEU A 168 18.26 4.44 2.66
C LEU A 168 19.25 5.38 1.96
N PRO A 169 20.52 4.96 1.80
CA PRO A 169 21.47 5.65 0.92
C PRO A 169 20.92 5.74 -0.51
N SER A 170 21.12 6.89 -1.14
CA SER A 170 20.75 7.09 -2.54
C SER A 170 21.80 6.50 -3.49
N ASP A 171 21.36 6.12 -4.69
CA ASP A 171 22.18 5.59 -5.78
C ASP A 171 22.64 6.66 -6.77
N VAL A 172 22.25 7.91 -6.53
CA VAL A 172 22.30 9.01 -7.48
C VAL A 172 22.82 10.24 -6.77
N LEU A 173 23.63 11.02 -7.49
CA LEU A 173 24.21 12.25 -6.95
C LEU A 173 23.11 13.27 -6.63
N LEU A 174 23.30 14.04 -5.56
CA LEU A 174 22.34 15.03 -5.11
C LEU A 174 22.03 16.05 -6.20
N GLU A 175 23.05 16.49 -6.94
CA GLU A 175 22.92 17.47 -8.03
C GLU A 175 22.03 16.94 -9.16
N THR A 176 22.27 15.70 -9.60
CA THR A 176 21.45 15.04 -10.63
C THR A 176 19.99 14.91 -10.19
N GLN A 177 19.74 14.63 -8.91
CA GLN A 177 18.39 14.54 -8.37
C GLN A 177 17.72 15.90 -8.24
N ALA A 178 18.46 16.92 -7.79
CA ALA A 178 17.97 18.28 -7.72
C ALA A 178 17.54 18.79 -9.11
N GLU A 179 18.32 18.50 -10.16
CA GLU A 179 17.95 18.81 -11.55
C GLU A 179 16.69 18.07 -12.00
N ALA A 180 16.55 16.79 -11.68
CA ALA A 180 15.37 16.00 -12.02
C ALA A 180 14.10 16.58 -11.35
N VAL A 181 14.15 16.84 -10.05
CA VAL A 181 13.04 17.44 -9.29
C VAL A 181 12.73 18.85 -9.80
N ALA A 182 13.74 19.70 -9.98
CA ALA A 182 13.55 21.06 -10.49
C ALA A 182 12.92 21.07 -11.88
N GLY A 183 13.31 20.16 -12.76
CA GLY A 183 12.72 20.02 -14.09
C GLY A 183 11.24 19.60 -14.05
N LEU A 184 10.86 18.76 -13.08
CA LEU A 184 9.47 18.37 -12.84
C LEU A 184 8.64 19.54 -12.29
N LEU A 185 9.18 20.28 -11.32
CA LEU A 185 8.55 21.49 -10.78
C LEU A 185 8.35 22.54 -11.86
N ALA A 186 9.37 22.79 -12.69
CA ALA A 186 9.29 23.73 -13.79
C ALA A 186 8.22 23.33 -14.82
N ALA A 187 8.11 22.04 -15.16
CA ALA A 187 7.05 21.55 -16.02
C ALA A 187 5.67 21.74 -15.38
N PHE A 188 5.50 21.40 -14.11
CA PHE A 188 4.22 21.60 -13.41
C PHE A 188 3.76 23.06 -13.39
N VAL A 189 4.69 23.99 -13.12
CA VAL A 189 4.42 25.43 -13.17
C VAL A 189 4.09 25.85 -14.61
N ALA A 190 4.87 25.46 -15.61
CA ALA A 190 4.61 25.82 -17.00
C ALA A 190 3.29 25.26 -17.54
N ALA A 191 2.83 24.10 -17.06
CA ALA A 191 1.54 23.52 -17.41
C ALA A 191 0.35 24.32 -16.85
N ASN A 192 0.52 24.98 -15.70
CA ASN A 192 -0.58 25.57 -14.92
C ASN A 192 -0.49 27.10 -14.76
N HIS A 193 0.61 27.74 -15.14
CA HIS A 193 0.80 29.19 -15.01
C HIS A 193 0.04 29.94 -16.12
N PRO A 194 -0.78 30.97 -15.80
CA PRO A 194 -1.63 31.65 -16.77
C PRO A 194 -0.87 32.38 -17.88
N ALA A 195 0.37 32.81 -17.62
CA ALA A 195 1.22 33.47 -18.61
C ALA A 195 2.11 32.51 -19.42
N ALA A 196 2.02 31.19 -19.23
CA ALA A 196 2.80 30.25 -20.03
C ALA A 196 2.33 30.26 -21.49
N SER A 197 3.26 30.20 -22.44
CA SER A 197 2.89 30.04 -23.84
C SER A 197 2.24 28.69 -24.08
N GLN A 198 1.37 28.61 -25.10
CA GLN A 198 0.70 27.34 -25.45
C GLN A 198 1.72 26.23 -25.75
N GLU A 199 2.80 26.55 -26.46
CA GLU A 199 3.89 25.61 -26.76
C GLU A 199 4.60 25.14 -25.48
N SER A 200 4.95 26.06 -24.57
CA SER A 200 5.60 25.72 -23.31
C SER A 200 4.70 24.85 -22.43
N SER A 201 3.41 25.19 -22.35
CA SER A 201 2.42 24.40 -21.61
C SER A 201 2.26 23.01 -22.23
N HIS A 202 2.20 22.92 -23.56
CA HIS A 202 2.13 21.65 -24.28
C HIS A 202 3.34 20.75 -23.95
N HIS A 203 4.57 21.23 -24.14
CA HIS A 203 5.78 20.45 -23.82
C HIS A 203 5.85 20.03 -22.35
N ALA A 204 5.44 20.92 -21.45
CA ALA A 204 5.38 20.62 -20.02
C ALA A 204 4.41 19.48 -19.70
N VAL A 205 3.20 19.52 -20.27
CA VAL A 205 2.19 18.46 -20.08
C VAL A 205 2.67 17.12 -20.65
N GLU A 206 3.31 17.10 -21.81
CA GLU A 206 3.88 15.87 -22.38
C GLU A 206 4.94 15.24 -21.45
N ARG A 207 5.84 16.06 -20.90
CA ARG A 207 6.85 15.60 -19.93
C ARG A 207 6.21 15.02 -18.68
N LEU A 208 5.19 15.70 -18.13
CA LEU A 208 4.47 15.25 -16.93
C LEU A 208 3.70 13.96 -17.19
N MET A 209 3.12 13.81 -18.38
CA MET A 209 2.40 12.60 -18.79
C MET A 209 3.35 11.41 -18.90
N GLN A 210 4.50 11.58 -19.56
CA GLN A 210 5.53 10.55 -19.66
C GLN A 210 6.06 10.12 -18.28
N THR A 211 6.31 11.10 -17.41
CA THR A 211 6.77 10.84 -16.04
C THR A 211 5.72 10.08 -15.22
N THR A 212 4.46 10.47 -15.36
CA THR A 212 3.32 9.81 -14.70
C THR A 212 3.15 8.38 -15.18
N ALA A 213 3.24 8.15 -16.50
CA ALA A 213 3.18 6.82 -17.08
C ALA A 213 4.28 5.90 -16.53
N ALA A 214 5.54 6.35 -16.57
CA ALA A 214 6.67 5.57 -16.05
C ALA A 214 6.54 5.26 -14.54
N SER A 215 6.03 6.22 -13.76
CA SER A 215 5.82 6.03 -12.32
C SER A 215 4.66 5.07 -12.04
N PHE A 216 3.61 5.09 -12.85
CA PHE A 216 2.49 4.17 -12.75
C PHE A 216 2.91 2.74 -13.14
N GLU A 217 3.69 2.57 -14.20
CA GLU A 217 4.27 1.28 -14.58
C GLU A 217 5.15 0.71 -13.46
N LEU A 218 6.00 1.56 -12.86
CA LEU A 218 6.86 1.17 -11.75
C LEU A 218 6.07 0.67 -10.53
N LEU A 219 4.92 1.28 -10.23
CA LEU A 219 4.11 0.95 -9.05
C LEU A 219 3.04 -0.13 -9.30
N SER A 220 2.68 -0.40 -10.56
CA SER A 220 1.59 -1.32 -10.91
C SER A 220 1.69 -2.69 -10.24
N PRO A 221 2.84 -3.39 -10.22
CA PRO A 221 2.92 -4.70 -9.58
C PRO A 221 2.57 -4.68 -8.08
N LEU A 222 3.01 -3.65 -7.35
CA LEU A 222 2.68 -3.47 -5.93
C LEU A 222 1.19 -3.12 -5.74
N CYS A 223 0.62 -2.27 -6.61
CA CYS A 223 -0.81 -1.95 -6.59
C CYS A 223 -1.69 -3.18 -6.90
N GLU A 224 -1.30 -4.01 -7.87
CA GLU A 224 -2.01 -5.25 -8.21
C GLU A 224 -1.93 -6.29 -7.09
N ALA A 225 -0.75 -6.46 -6.50
CA ALA A 225 -0.52 -7.37 -5.38
C ALA A 225 -1.29 -6.95 -4.12
N SER A 226 -1.50 -5.65 -3.92
CA SER A 226 -2.40 -5.11 -2.88
C SER A 226 -3.87 -5.12 -3.29
N GLY A 227 -4.22 -5.62 -4.49
CA GLY A 227 -5.59 -5.68 -4.99
C GLY A 227 -6.20 -4.34 -5.36
N ARG A 228 -5.39 -3.28 -5.47
CA ARG A 228 -5.79 -1.95 -5.95
C ARG A 228 -5.73 -1.85 -7.48
N GLY A 229 -5.24 -2.91 -8.12
CA GLY A 229 -5.05 -3.10 -9.55
C GLY A 229 -4.01 -2.16 -10.16
N SER A 230 -3.91 -2.09 -11.49
CA SER A 230 -2.80 -1.41 -12.18
C SER A 230 -3.11 0.05 -12.54
N PRO A 231 -2.41 1.04 -11.94
CA PRO A 231 -2.46 2.43 -12.39
C PRO A 231 -2.09 2.60 -13.86
N ALA A 232 -1.08 1.86 -14.35
CA ALA A 232 -0.65 1.92 -15.74
C ALA A 232 -1.76 1.47 -16.71
N ALA A 233 -2.47 0.39 -16.39
CA ALA A 233 -3.57 -0.10 -17.22
C ALA A 233 -4.70 0.93 -17.36
N LEU A 234 -5.04 1.63 -16.27
CA LEU A 234 -6.05 2.70 -16.29
C LEU A 234 -5.59 3.92 -17.09
N LEU A 235 -4.31 4.26 -17.03
CA LEU A 235 -3.74 5.34 -17.83
C LEU A 235 -3.81 5.00 -19.33
N SER A 236 -3.46 3.77 -19.71
CA SER A 236 -3.57 3.29 -21.09
C SER A 236 -5.02 3.22 -21.58
N ALA A 237 -5.95 2.78 -20.72
CA ALA A 237 -7.38 2.75 -21.06
C ALA A 237 -7.94 4.16 -21.30
N GLY A 238 -7.56 5.14 -20.47
CA GLY A 238 -7.93 6.54 -20.64
C GLY A 238 -7.34 7.19 -21.89
N ALA A 239 -6.27 6.65 -22.46
CA ALA A 239 -5.73 7.08 -23.76
C ALA A 239 -6.52 6.49 -24.94
N ALA A 240 -7.11 5.30 -24.77
CA ALA A 240 -7.84 4.60 -25.83
C ALA A 240 -9.32 5.00 -25.93
N SER A 241 -9.93 5.55 -24.86
CA SER A 241 -11.37 5.77 -24.74
C SER A 241 -11.96 6.95 -25.52
N GLY A 242 -11.23 7.49 -26.50
CA GLY A 242 -11.70 8.58 -27.36
C GLY A 242 -12.96 8.29 -28.18
N SER A 243 -13.55 7.09 -28.11
CA SER A 243 -14.71 6.69 -28.92
C SER A 243 -15.87 5.95 -28.22
N ASP A 244 -15.74 5.49 -26.97
CA ASP A 244 -16.87 4.83 -26.26
C ASP A 244 -16.74 4.88 -24.72
N PRO A 245 -17.50 5.75 -24.02
CA PRO A 245 -17.41 5.94 -22.58
C PRO A 245 -17.99 4.76 -21.76
N ALA A 246 -18.83 3.90 -22.35
CA ALA A 246 -19.54 2.85 -21.60
C ALA A 246 -18.63 1.67 -21.19
N GLY A 247 -17.60 1.36 -21.98
CA GLY A 247 -16.67 0.25 -21.69
C GLY A 247 -15.65 0.57 -20.60
N THR A 248 -15.26 1.84 -20.46
CA THR A 248 -14.26 2.29 -19.46
C THR A 248 -14.80 2.38 -18.05
N ASP A 249 -16.10 2.64 -17.88
CA ASP A 249 -16.71 2.74 -16.55
C ASP A 249 -16.65 1.41 -15.79
N LEU A 250 -16.80 0.26 -16.47
CA LEU A 250 -16.73 -1.06 -15.83
C LEU A 250 -15.34 -1.40 -15.27
N ALA A 251 -14.27 -1.01 -15.98
CA ALA A 251 -12.89 -1.22 -15.51
C ALA A 251 -12.55 -0.30 -14.32
N ALA A 252 -13.03 0.96 -14.34
CA ALA A 252 -12.89 1.88 -13.22
C ALA A 252 -13.70 1.45 -11.98
N TYR A 253 -14.89 0.86 -12.18
CA TYR A 253 -15.71 0.29 -11.11
C TYR A 253 -15.12 -0.99 -10.51
N ALA A 254 -14.55 -1.87 -11.34
CA ALA A 254 -13.88 -3.11 -10.89
C ALA A 254 -12.63 -2.83 -10.03
N MET A 255 -12.03 -1.65 -10.17
CA MET A 255 -10.83 -1.21 -9.45
C MET A 255 -11.08 -0.58 -8.07
N GLY A 256 -12.32 -0.63 -7.55
CA GLY A 256 -12.60 -0.17 -6.18
C GLY A 256 -12.82 1.34 -6.07
N ALA A 257 -13.61 1.92 -6.98
CA ALA A 257 -14.16 3.27 -6.80
C ALA A 257 -15.19 3.38 -5.66
N GLU A 258 -15.36 2.35 -4.82
CA GLU A 258 -16.07 2.51 -3.54
C GLU A 258 -15.22 3.39 -2.61
N ARG A 259 -15.54 4.70 -2.66
CA ARG A 259 -14.94 5.82 -1.92
C ARG A 259 -15.08 5.75 -0.40
N LEU A 260 -15.46 4.62 0.16
CA LEU A 260 -15.68 4.49 1.59
C LEU A 260 -14.59 3.65 2.21
N PRO A 261 -13.52 4.29 2.71
CA PRO A 261 -12.71 3.70 3.74
C PRO A 261 -13.65 3.20 4.85
N ASN A 262 -13.64 1.91 5.15
CA ASN A 262 -14.28 1.42 6.37
C ASN A 262 -13.43 1.96 7.53
N SER A 263 -13.79 3.14 8.03
CA SER A 263 -13.10 3.79 9.14
C SER A 263 -13.45 3.03 10.41
N SER A 264 -12.55 2.19 10.90
CA SER A 264 -12.57 1.89 12.34
C SER A 264 -11.96 3.09 13.06
N SER A 265 -12.79 3.81 13.81
CA SER A 265 -12.36 4.94 14.64
C SER A 265 -11.26 4.54 15.64
N GLU A 266 -11.12 3.25 15.93
CA GLU A 266 -10.17 2.72 16.90
C GLU A 266 -8.77 2.40 16.35
N ARG A 267 -8.58 2.27 15.02
CA ARG A 267 -7.29 1.82 14.47
C ARG A 267 -6.77 2.55 13.24
N ASN A 268 -7.48 3.53 12.69
CA ASN A 268 -7.08 4.25 11.46
C ASN A 268 -6.72 3.33 10.27
N ALA A 269 -7.03 2.04 10.34
CA ALA A 269 -6.72 1.06 9.31
C ALA A 269 -7.85 1.05 8.30
N PHE A 270 -7.67 1.80 7.23
CA PHE A 270 -8.59 1.85 6.10
C PHE A 270 -8.35 0.64 5.20
N GLY A 271 -9.17 -0.41 5.36
CA GLY A 271 -9.13 -1.54 4.43
C GLY A 271 -9.78 -1.15 3.10
N HIS A 272 -8.98 -0.98 2.04
CA HIS A 272 -9.53 -0.79 0.70
C HIS A 272 -10.25 -2.08 0.26
N PRO A 273 -11.45 -2.02 -0.37
CA PRO A 273 -12.16 -3.24 -0.79
C PRO A 273 -11.31 -4.19 -1.64
N GLY A 274 -10.46 -3.63 -2.50
CA GLY A 274 -9.48 -4.38 -3.28
C GLY A 274 -8.43 -5.14 -2.45
N GLU A 275 -7.96 -4.55 -1.33
CA GLU A 275 -7.04 -5.22 -0.40
C GLU A 275 -7.73 -6.38 0.33
N LEU A 276 -9.01 -6.20 0.70
CA LEU A 276 -9.80 -7.27 1.29
C LEU A 276 -10.00 -8.41 0.29
N ALA A 277 -10.28 -8.08 -0.98
CA ALA A 277 -10.38 -9.07 -2.05
C ALA A 277 -9.04 -9.78 -2.32
N ALA A 278 -7.91 -9.08 -2.24
CA ALA A 278 -6.58 -9.70 -2.35
C ALA A 278 -6.30 -10.67 -1.20
N ALA A 279 -6.59 -10.26 0.04
CA ALA A 279 -6.48 -11.12 1.22
C ALA A 279 -7.41 -12.34 1.11
N GLU A 280 -8.62 -12.15 0.57
CA GLU A 280 -9.58 -13.22 0.32
C GLU A 280 -9.04 -14.25 -0.69
N ARG A 281 -8.54 -13.77 -1.84
CA ARG A 281 -7.93 -14.63 -2.88
C ARG A 281 -6.74 -15.40 -2.32
N PHE A 282 -5.88 -14.73 -1.56
CA PHE A 282 -4.72 -15.36 -0.93
C PHE A 282 -5.12 -16.47 0.04
N ALA A 283 -6.02 -16.17 1.00
CA ALA A 283 -6.48 -17.14 1.99
C ALA A 283 -7.21 -18.33 1.35
N ARG A 284 -7.97 -18.08 0.28
CA ARG A 284 -8.62 -19.11 -0.53
C ARG A 284 -7.61 -20.04 -1.19
N ALA A 285 -6.55 -19.49 -1.79
CA ALA A 285 -5.47 -20.26 -2.39
C ALA A 285 -4.71 -21.08 -1.34
N ALA A 286 -4.38 -20.47 -0.20
CA ALA A 286 -3.76 -21.16 0.93
C ALA A 286 -4.62 -22.33 1.45
N GLN A 287 -5.94 -22.11 1.60
CA GLN A 287 -6.86 -23.17 2.00
C GLN A 287 -6.93 -24.29 0.95
N ARG A 288 -6.92 -23.98 -0.36
CA ARG A 288 -6.90 -25.02 -1.40
C ARG A 288 -5.63 -25.88 -1.34
N ARG A 289 -4.47 -25.26 -1.08
CA ARG A 289 -3.21 -25.99 -0.87
C ARG A 289 -3.27 -26.87 0.38
N MET A 290 -3.88 -26.38 1.46
CA MET A 290 -4.13 -27.14 2.68
C MET A 290 -5.01 -28.39 2.42
N LEU A 291 -6.02 -28.27 1.57
CA LEU A 291 -6.85 -29.40 1.16
C LEU A 291 -6.05 -30.39 0.31
N ALA A 292 -5.29 -29.90 -0.68
CA ALA A 292 -4.48 -30.74 -1.55
C ALA A 292 -3.42 -31.54 -0.80
N ALA A 293 -2.86 -30.98 0.28
CA ALA A 293 -1.88 -31.67 1.12
C ALA A 293 -2.50 -32.78 1.99
N GLY A 294 -3.71 -32.58 2.51
CA GLY A 294 -4.29 -33.46 3.53
C GLY A 294 -5.43 -34.38 3.08
N LEU A 295 -5.98 -34.21 1.87
CA LEU A 295 -7.00 -35.11 1.32
C LEU A 295 -6.37 -36.39 0.75
N PRO A 296 -7.05 -37.55 0.82
CA PRO A 296 -6.52 -38.79 0.28
C PRO A 296 -6.34 -38.72 -1.24
N ALA A 297 -5.40 -39.49 -1.77
CA ALA A 297 -5.14 -39.56 -3.20
C ALA A 297 -6.43 -39.93 -3.98
N GLY A 298 -6.74 -39.17 -5.03
CA GLY A 298 -7.95 -39.35 -5.83
C GLY A 298 -9.18 -38.57 -5.35
N ALA A 299 -9.13 -37.93 -4.17
CA ALA A 299 -10.17 -36.99 -3.76
C ALA A 299 -10.12 -35.71 -4.63
N ASP A 300 -11.27 -35.27 -5.12
CA ASP A 300 -11.37 -34.04 -5.90
C ASP A 300 -11.42 -32.82 -4.97
N VAL A 301 -10.33 -32.06 -4.91
CA VAL A 301 -10.26 -30.78 -4.18
C VAL A 301 -11.30 -29.78 -4.72
N ALA A 302 -11.65 -29.84 -6.01
CA ALA A 302 -12.63 -28.94 -6.63
C ALA A 302 -14.06 -29.20 -6.16
N ALA A 303 -14.36 -30.40 -5.67
CA ALA A 303 -15.65 -30.73 -5.06
C ALA A 303 -15.89 -29.97 -3.74
N VAL A 304 -14.83 -29.44 -3.12
CA VAL A 304 -14.90 -28.63 -1.90
C VAL A 304 -14.89 -27.14 -2.25
N ARG A 305 -16.00 -26.45 -1.97
CA ARG A 305 -16.05 -24.99 -2.08
C ARG A 305 -15.34 -24.37 -0.89
N VAL A 306 -14.39 -23.49 -1.16
CA VAL A 306 -13.79 -22.65 -0.11
C VAL A 306 -14.58 -21.36 0.00
N ALA A 307 -14.94 -20.94 1.20
CA ALA A 307 -15.44 -19.61 1.52
C ALA A 307 -14.45 -18.93 2.46
N VAL A 308 -14.25 -17.62 2.30
CA VAL A 308 -13.30 -16.87 3.13
C VAL A 308 -14.02 -15.69 3.75
N THR A 309 -13.83 -15.49 5.05
CA THR A 309 -14.22 -14.25 5.72
C THR A 309 -12.98 -13.44 6.06
N VAL A 310 -12.88 -12.24 5.49
CA VAL A 310 -11.82 -11.30 5.80
C VAL A 310 -12.26 -10.37 6.93
N HIS A 311 -11.47 -10.33 7.99
CA HIS A 311 -11.76 -9.58 9.20
C HIS A 311 -10.87 -8.34 9.27
N ILE A 312 -11.46 -7.14 9.21
CA ILE A 312 -10.73 -5.89 9.44
C ILE A 312 -10.55 -5.58 10.94
N LEU A 313 -11.45 -6.10 11.78
CA LEU A 313 -11.36 -5.99 13.23
C LEU A 313 -10.76 -7.27 13.82
N LEU A 314 -9.63 -7.13 14.52
CA LEU A 314 -8.95 -8.25 15.16
C LEU A 314 -9.87 -9.02 16.13
N GLU A 315 -10.77 -8.34 16.83
CA GLU A 315 -11.70 -8.97 17.76
C GLU A 315 -12.63 -9.98 17.07
N THR A 316 -13.23 -9.59 15.94
CA THR A 316 -14.09 -10.51 15.17
C THR A 316 -13.30 -11.69 14.60
N PHE A 317 -12.03 -11.47 14.27
CA PHE A 317 -11.11 -12.54 13.89
C PHE A 317 -10.80 -13.46 15.06
N ILE A 318 -10.57 -12.95 16.27
CA ILE A 318 -10.30 -13.76 17.47
C ILE A 318 -11.43 -14.77 17.71
N TYR A 319 -12.67 -14.30 17.67
CA TYR A 319 -13.85 -15.13 17.96
C TYR A 319 -14.34 -16.00 16.79
N SER A 320 -13.77 -15.86 15.59
CA SER A 320 -14.09 -16.72 14.45
C SER A 320 -13.33 -18.05 14.49
N GLN A 321 -13.90 -19.10 13.88
CA GLN A 321 -13.27 -20.43 13.78
C GLN A 321 -13.58 -21.05 12.42
N PRO A 322 -12.62 -21.72 11.77
CA PRO A 322 -12.88 -22.41 10.51
C PRO A 322 -13.96 -23.49 10.67
N THR A 323 -14.97 -23.46 9.80
CA THR A 323 -16.10 -24.38 9.82
C THR A 323 -16.17 -25.19 8.53
N ILE A 324 -16.87 -26.32 8.61
CA ILE A 324 -17.24 -27.15 7.46
C ILE A 324 -18.74 -27.33 7.53
N PHE A 325 -19.44 -27.11 6.43
CA PHE A 325 -20.89 -27.31 6.34
C PHE A 325 -21.29 -27.69 4.92
N GLN A 326 -22.46 -28.29 4.75
CA GLN A 326 -23.02 -28.61 3.45
C GLN A 326 -24.00 -27.50 3.03
N VAL A 327 -24.02 -27.18 1.74
CA VAL A 327 -24.98 -26.27 1.13
C VAL A 327 -25.69 -27.01 0.02
N GLU A 328 -27.02 -27.06 0.10
CA GLU A 328 -27.86 -27.60 -0.97
C GLU A 328 -27.98 -26.55 -2.09
N GLY A 329 -27.58 -26.93 -3.31
CA GLY A 329 -27.71 -26.11 -4.51
C GLY A 329 -28.45 -26.85 -5.63
N PRO A 330 -28.73 -26.18 -6.76
CA PRO A 330 -29.39 -26.79 -7.91
C PRO A 330 -28.64 -28.01 -8.49
N GLU A 331 -27.32 -28.05 -8.31
CA GLU A 331 -26.42 -29.12 -8.77
C GLU A 331 -26.20 -30.22 -7.71
N GLY A 332 -26.90 -30.15 -6.56
CA GLY A 332 -26.76 -31.07 -5.44
C GLY A 332 -26.10 -30.45 -4.20
N SER A 333 -25.79 -31.31 -3.23
CA SER A 333 -25.14 -30.90 -1.98
C SER A 333 -23.65 -30.64 -2.21
N GLN A 334 -23.18 -29.46 -1.84
CA GLN A 334 -21.77 -29.07 -1.92
C GLN A 334 -21.18 -28.87 -0.53
N LEU A 335 -20.02 -29.47 -0.27
CA LEU A 335 -19.28 -29.23 0.96
C LEU A 335 -18.56 -27.88 0.89
N VAL A 336 -18.76 -27.05 1.90
CA VAL A 336 -18.13 -25.74 2.04
C VAL A 336 -17.18 -25.75 3.23
N VAL A 337 -15.94 -25.31 3.00
CA VAL A 337 -14.97 -24.99 4.05
C VAL A 337 -14.90 -23.47 4.18
N GLN A 338 -15.34 -22.94 5.31
CA GLN A 338 -15.17 -21.52 5.63
C GLN A 338 -13.86 -21.33 6.40
N CYS A 339 -12.97 -20.50 5.88
CA CYS A 339 -11.72 -20.09 6.54
C CYS A 339 -11.72 -18.57 6.81
N HIS A 340 -10.75 -18.12 7.62
CA HIS A 340 -10.70 -16.74 8.08
C HIS A 340 -9.33 -16.12 7.81
N CYS A 341 -9.34 -14.85 7.42
CA CYS A 341 -8.15 -14.05 7.20
C CYS A 341 -8.25 -12.73 7.96
N HIS A 342 -7.17 -12.31 8.60
CA HIS A 342 -7.03 -10.96 9.13
C HIS A 342 -5.76 -10.32 8.56
N PRO A 343 -5.88 -9.29 7.70
CA PRO A 343 -4.74 -8.47 7.33
C PRO A 343 -4.31 -7.61 8.51
N LYS A 344 -3.04 -7.74 8.92
CA LYS A 344 -2.43 -7.01 10.02
C LYS A 344 -1.32 -6.10 9.50
N TRP A 345 -1.47 -4.82 9.75
CA TRP A 345 -0.49 -3.78 9.45
C TRP A 345 0.29 -3.41 10.71
N GLU A 346 1.58 -3.76 10.76
CA GLU A 346 2.42 -3.39 11.91
C GLU A 346 2.82 -1.91 11.88
N TYR A 347 2.89 -1.32 10.68
CA TYR A 347 3.24 0.09 10.49
C TYR A 347 2.29 1.06 11.19
N TYR A 348 1.00 0.71 11.31
CA TYR A 348 0.00 1.55 11.99
C TYR A 348 -0.08 1.28 13.50
N ALA A 349 0.82 0.47 14.07
CA ALA A 349 0.92 0.35 15.51
C ALA A 349 1.33 1.71 16.12
N PRO A 350 0.86 2.04 17.35
CA PRO A 350 1.34 3.21 18.06
C PRO A 350 2.86 3.19 18.22
N GLY A 351 3.50 4.36 18.15
CA GLY A 351 4.94 4.51 18.37
C GLY A 351 5.73 4.80 17.09
N MET A 352 6.89 5.45 17.24
CA MET A 352 7.75 5.79 16.11
C MET A 352 8.47 4.55 15.55
N GLU A 353 8.67 3.52 16.37
CA GLU A 353 9.24 2.24 15.97
C GLU A 353 8.40 1.55 14.88
N ALA A 354 7.10 1.78 14.85
CA ALA A 354 6.22 1.26 13.82
C ALA A 354 6.57 1.80 12.42
N THR A 355 7.11 3.03 12.34
CA THR A 355 7.57 3.62 11.07
C THR A 355 8.73 2.87 10.44
N THR A 356 9.36 1.94 11.16
CA THR A 356 10.42 1.06 10.66
C THR A 356 9.91 -0.33 10.26
N LYS A 357 8.62 -0.62 10.46
CA LYS A 357 7.99 -1.87 10.04
C LYS A 357 7.45 -1.78 8.62
N PRO A 358 7.39 -2.88 7.86
CA PRO A 358 6.76 -2.91 6.54
C PRO A 358 5.35 -2.31 6.56
N MET A 359 5.02 -1.54 5.52
CA MET A 359 3.71 -0.90 5.38
C MET A 359 2.66 -1.84 4.84
N SER A 360 3.04 -2.84 4.06
CA SER A 360 2.13 -3.85 3.56
C SER A 360 1.74 -4.81 4.68
N PRO A 361 0.51 -5.35 4.69
CA PRO A 361 0.10 -6.23 5.75
C PRO A 361 0.79 -7.59 5.65
N HIS A 362 0.84 -8.31 6.76
CA HIS A 362 0.88 -9.76 6.72
C HIS A 362 -0.51 -10.30 7.06
N TYR A 363 -0.79 -11.53 6.63
CA TYR A 363 -2.07 -12.18 6.81
C TYR A 363 -2.00 -13.21 7.94
N LEU A 364 -2.92 -13.09 8.89
CA LEU A 364 -3.19 -14.13 9.89
C LEU A 364 -4.29 -15.02 9.33
N LEU A 365 -4.00 -16.30 9.13
CA LEU A 365 -4.92 -17.25 8.54
C LEU A 365 -5.40 -18.26 9.57
N LYS A 366 -6.70 -18.56 9.57
CA LYS A 366 -7.29 -19.73 10.23
C LYS A 366 -7.81 -20.67 9.14
N LEU A 367 -7.14 -21.78 8.94
CA LEU A 367 -7.40 -22.75 7.88
C LEU A 367 -7.92 -24.08 8.47
N LYS A 368 -8.48 -24.92 7.61
CA LYS A 368 -8.94 -26.28 7.94
C LYS A 368 -8.07 -27.33 7.26
N LYS A 369 -7.58 -28.31 8.01
CA LYS A 369 -6.77 -29.43 7.49
C LYS A 369 -7.59 -30.34 6.58
N GLY A 370 -6.96 -30.84 5.52
CA GLY A 370 -7.57 -31.80 4.59
C GLY A 370 -8.10 -33.05 5.29
N GLY A 371 -7.43 -33.56 6.33
CA GLY A 371 -7.89 -34.74 7.08
C GLY A 371 -9.28 -34.60 7.70
N VAL A 372 -9.65 -33.44 8.29
CA VAL A 372 -11.01 -33.24 8.83
C VAL A 372 -12.02 -33.07 7.69
N VAL A 373 -11.62 -32.50 6.57
CA VAL A 373 -12.47 -32.37 5.39
C VAL A 373 -12.75 -33.73 4.75
N ALA A 374 -11.75 -34.62 4.67
CA ALA A 374 -11.92 -36.00 4.24
C ALA A 374 -12.96 -36.74 5.10
N LEU A 375 -12.87 -36.60 6.43
CA LEU A 375 -13.87 -37.18 7.35
C LEU A 375 -15.27 -36.62 7.10
N ALA A 376 -15.40 -35.31 6.84
CA ALA A 376 -16.68 -34.67 6.52
C ALA A 376 -17.24 -35.12 5.15
N MET A 377 -16.37 -35.53 4.23
CA MET A 377 -16.73 -36.13 2.94
C MET A 377 -17.06 -37.63 3.05
N GLY A 378 -16.90 -38.26 4.22
CA GLY A 378 -17.05 -39.70 4.39
C GLY A 378 -15.91 -40.52 3.77
N LEU A 379 -14.76 -39.91 3.52
CA LEU A 379 -13.59 -40.55 2.95
C LEU A 379 -12.67 -41.09 4.06
N GLU A 380 -12.10 -42.28 3.83
CA GLU A 380 -11.01 -42.82 4.64
C GLU A 380 -9.64 -42.29 4.14
N GLY A 381 -8.63 -42.27 5.01
CA GLY A 381 -7.25 -41.98 4.60
C GLY A 381 -6.86 -40.50 4.48
N GLY A 382 -7.64 -39.56 5.04
CA GLY A 382 -7.17 -38.18 5.21
C GLY A 382 -5.99 -38.07 6.18
N SER A 383 -5.06 -37.15 5.94
CA SER A 383 -3.83 -36.99 6.73
C SER A 383 -3.83 -35.74 7.63
N ASN A 384 -2.86 -35.68 8.54
CA ASN A 384 -2.57 -34.47 9.33
C ASN A 384 -1.65 -33.49 8.60
N ASP A 385 -1.28 -33.80 7.36
CA ASP A 385 -0.34 -32.99 6.58
C ASP A 385 -0.96 -31.62 6.27
N VAL A 386 -0.07 -30.64 6.17
CA VAL A 386 -0.43 -29.24 6.01
C VAL A 386 0.42 -28.62 4.92
N ALA A 387 -0.16 -27.68 4.18
CA ALA A 387 0.64 -26.74 3.41
C ALA A 387 1.34 -25.79 4.39
N THR A 388 2.67 -25.78 4.39
CA THR A 388 3.46 -24.95 5.30
C THR A 388 3.38 -23.48 4.89
N ALA A 389 3.54 -22.57 5.85
CA ALA A 389 3.67 -21.15 5.54
C ALA A 389 4.96 -20.90 4.74
N ALA A 390 6.04 -21.63 5.01
CA ALA A 390 7.28 -21.59 4.23
C ALA A 390 7.02 -21.79 2.72
N ASP A 391 6.31 -22.84 2.32
CA ASP A 391 6.01 -23.13 0.90
C ASP A 391 5.10 -22.06 0.28
N ILE A 392 4.08 -21.62 1.03
CA ILE A 392 3.18 -20.55 0.59
C ILE A 392 3.95 -19.25 0.37
N ASN A 393 4.86 -18.91 1.29
CA ASN A 393 5.66 -17.70 1.22
C ASN A 393 6.67 -17.77 0.07
N ALA A 394 7.33 -18.91 -0.13
CA ALA A 394 8.26 -19.13 -1.24
C ALA A 394 7.59 -18.91 -2.60
N ASP A 395 6.45 -19.55 -2.83
CA ASP A 395 5.70 -19.37 -4.07
C ASP A 395 5.20 -17.93 -4.27
N THR A 396 4.80 -17.27 -3.18
CA THR A 396 4.34 -15.88 -3.23
C THR A 396 5.51 -14.94 -3.56
N PHE A 397 6.69 -15.22 -3.02
CA PHE A 397 7.90 -14.47 -3.28
C PHE A 397 8.40 -14.65 -4.70
N GLU A 398 8.39 -15.87 -5.24
CA GLU A 398 8.71 -16.14 -6.65
C GLU A 398 7.78 -15.41 -7.61
N GLN A 399 6.47 -15.39 -7.32
CA GLN A 399 5.52 -14.58 -8.08
C GLN A 399 5.85 -13.09 -8.02
N ALA A 400 6.21 -12.57 -6.84
CA ALA A 400 6.59 -11.19 -6.67
C ALA A 400 7.90 -10.85 -7.42
N LEU A 401 8.89 -11.75 -7.42
CA LEU A 401 10.12 -11.62 -8.20
C LEU A 401 9.81 -11.56 -9.70
N ALA A 402 8.97 -12.46 -10.20
CA ALA A 402 8.61 -12.51 -11.62
C ALA A 402 7.87 -11.24 -12.09
N ALA A 403 7.06 -10.63 -11.22
CA ALA A 403 6.28 -9.43 -11.54
C ALA A 403 7.00 -8.11 -11.22
N SER A 404 8.14 -8.15 -10.52
CA SER A 404 8.80 -6.91 -10.07
C SER A 404 9.46 -6.15 -11.21
N PRO A 405 9.39 -4.80 -11.22
CA PRO A 405 10.08 -3.97 -12.20
C PRO A 405 11.60 -4.22 -12.21
N PRO A 406 12.27 -4.19 -13.39
CA PRO A 406 13.70 -4.45 -13.49
C PRO A 406 14.56 -3.60 -12.54
N VAL A 407 14.24 -2.32 -12.39
CA VAL A 407 14.99 -1.41 -11.50
C VAL A 407 14.98 -1.85 -10.03
N PHE A 408 13.88 -2.44 -9.56
CA PHE A 408 13.81 -2.98 -8.19
C PHE A 408 14.48 -4.34 -8.09
N LEU A 409 14.35 -5.21 -9.10
CA LEU A 409 15.02 -6.50 -9.14
C LEU A 409 16.55 -6.37 -9.17
N ASP A 410 17.07 -5.46 -9.96
CA ASP A 410 18.51 -5.23 -10.07
C ASP A 410 19.07 -4.70 -8.75
N THR A 411 18.36 -3.76 -8.13
CA THR A 411 18.69 -3.24 -6.80
C THR A 411 18.67 -4.34 -5.74
N TYR A 412 17.61 -5.16 -5.72
CA TYR A 412 17.46 -6.30 -4.81
C TYR A 412 18.61 -7.31 -4.96
N ARG A 413 18.96 -7.68 -6.19
CA ARG A 413 20.04 -8.65 -6.47
C ARG A 413 21.42 -8.12 -6.08
N GLN A 414 21.66 -6.84 -6.30
CA GLN A 414 22.99 -6.26 -6.07
C GLN A 414 23.25 -5.92 -4.61
N ARG A 415 22.22 -5.48 -3.87
CA ARG A 415 22.38 -4.86 -2.55
C ARG A 415 21.40 -5.35 -1.50
N GLY A 416 20.30 -5.98 -1.92
CA GLY A 416 19.27 -6.45 -1.00
C GLY A 416 19.70 -7.71 -0.26
N LYS A 417 19.26 -7.83 1.00
CA LYS A 417 19.31 -9.10 1.72
C LYS A 417 18.43 -10.12 1.03
N GLN A 418 19.05 -11.23 0.62
CA GLN A 418 18.33 -12.35 0.02
C GLN A 418 17.37 -12.95 1.05
N LEU A 419 16.20 -13.40 0.60
CA LEU A 419 15.16 -13.93 1.47
C LEU A 419 14.99 -15.42 1.22
N SER A 420 15.17 -16.23 2.26
CA SER A 420 14.85 -17.65 2.28
C SER A 420 13.68 -17.92 3.22
N PHE A 421 13.10 -19.11 3.16
CA PHE A 421 11.93 -19.48 3.97
C PHE A 421 12.30 -20.66 4.87
N ALA A 422 12.44 -20.38 6.17
CA ALA A 422 12.72 -21.42 7.15
C ALA A 422 11.45 -22.23 7.44
N PRO A 423 11.58 -23.49 7.92
CA PRO A 423 10.45 -24.27 8.39
C PRO A 423 9.60 -23.50 9.40
N ASP A 424 8.29 -23.73 9.36
CA ASP A 424 7.36 -23.10 10.30
C ASP A 424 7.72 -23.46 11.75
N LYS A 425 7.64 -22.46 12.65
CA LYS A 425 7.81 -22.67 14.09
C LYS A 425 6.48 -23.15 14.67
N ASP A 426 6.36 -24.42 15.00
CA ASP A 426 5.18 -24.94 15.71
C ASP A 426 5.18 -24.45 17.16
N VAL A 427 4.24 -23.55 17.47
CA VAL A 427 4.09 -22.94 18.80
C VAL A 427 2.99 -23.60 19.62
N SER A 428 2.44 -24.74 19.17
CA SER A 428 1.30 -25.40 19.83
C SER A 428 1.59 -25.80 21.28
N SER A 429 2.85 -26.01 21.66
CA SER A 429 3.29 -26.29 23.04
C SER A 429 3.62 -25.03 23.87
N GLU A 430 3.85 -23.89 23.21
CA GLU A 430 4.21 -22.62 23.85
C GLU A 430 2.98 -21.79 24.24
N VAL A 431 1.84 -22.03 23.58
CA VAL A 431 0.60 -21.29 23.77
C VAL A 431 -0.37 -22.00 24.71
N LYS A 432 -1.13 -21.24 25.51
CA LYS A 432 -2.20 -21.80 26.36
C LYS A 432 -3.53 -21.85 25.61
N THR A 433 -3.75 -20.88 24.73
CA THR A 433 -4.94 -20.76 23.89
C THR A 433 -4.54 -20.45 22.45
N PRO A 434 -5.38 -20.77 21.44
CA PRO A 434 -5.12 -20.36 20.06
C PRO A 434 -4.99 -18.83 19.85
N VAL A 435 -5.44 -18.03 20.81
CA VAL A 435 -5.31 -16.56 20.76
C VAL A 435 -3.88 -16.12 21.05
N ASP A 436 -3.14 -16.87 21.88
CA ASP A 436 -1.77 -16.52 22.28
C ASP A 436 -0.76 -16.60 21.11
N TRP A 437 -1.11 -17.29 20.02
CA TRP A 437 -0.34 -17.30 18.77
C TRP A 437 -0.40 -15.95 18.02
N MET A 438 -1.49 -15.19 18.14
CA MET A 438 -1.70 -13.94 17.39
C MET A 438 -0.64 -12.84 17.64
N PRO A 439 -0.14 -12.60 18.86
CA PRO A 439 0.93 -11.64 19.08
C PRO A 439 2.32 -12.10 18.59
N MET A 440 2.56 -13.40 18.36
CA MET A 440 3.89 -13.91 17.96
C MET A 440 4.30 -13.38 16.58
N PRO A 441 5.41 -12.65 16.42
CA PRO A 441 5.73 -12.01 15.15
C PRO A 441 6.18 -13.02 14.08
N LEU A 442 6.11 -12.63 12.82
CA LEU A 442 7.00 -13.21 11.80
C LEU A 442 8.44 -12.84 12.19
N THR A 443 9.37 -13.77 12.03
CA THR A 443 10.77 -13.55 12.39
C THR A 443 11.66 -13.59 11.16
N LEU A 444 12.67 -12.72 11.14
CA LEU A 444 13.72 -12.69 10.13
C LEU A 444 15.03 -12.99 10.85
N GLU A 445 15.59 -14.16 10.60
CA GLU A 445 16.83 -14.62 11.22
C GLU A 445 17.97 -14.62 10.19
N PRO A 446 19.23 -14.34 10.56
CA PRO A 446 20.35 -14.44 9.63
C PRO A 446 20.42 -15.83 8.98
N ALA A 447 20.43 -15.86 7.65
CA ALA A 447 20.79 -17.05 6.89
C ALA A 447 22.33 -17.13 6.79
N GLY A 448 22.87 -18.35 6.73
CA GLY A 448 24.33 -18.58 6.74
C GLY A 448 25.10 -17.97 5.55
N ASP A 449 24.38 -17.48 4.53
CA ASP A 449 24.88 -16.81 3.33
C ASP A 449 24.85 -15.27 3.42
N GLY A 450 24.52 -14.72 4.58
CA GLY A 450 24.37 -13.28 4.78
C GLY A 450 23.00 -12.72 4.36
N GLY A 451 22.08 -13.58 3.89
CA GLY A 451 20.66 -13.28 3.70
C GLY A 451 19.86 -13.39 5.00
N LEU A 452 18.54 -13.47 4.86
CA LEU A 452 17.60 -13.62 5.96
C LEU A 452 16.63 -14.77 5.70
N ALA A 453 16.38 -15.58 6.71
CA ALA A 453 15.37 -16.62 6.70
C ALA A 453 14.09 -16.11 7.40
N LEU A 454 13.00 -16.05 6.66
CA LEU A 454 11.67 -15.78 7.19
C LEU A 454 11.12 -17.04 7.84
N CYS A 455 10.80 -16.98 9.14
CA CYS A 455 10.11 -18.04 9.86
C CYS A 455 8.74 -17.58 10.34
N SER A 456 7.73 -18.40 10.03
CA SER A 456 6.33 -18.18 10.39
C SER A 456 5.93 -19.03 11.60
N PRO A 457 5.34 -18.44 12.66
CA PRO A 457 4.76 -19.22 13.73
C PRO A 457 3.47 -19.90 13.25
N CYS A 458 3.33 -21.19 13.52
CA CYS A 458 2.14 -21.96 13.20
C CYS A 458 1.56 -22.66 14.43
N LEU A 459 0.26 -22.90 14.40
CA LEU A 459 -0.43 -23.67 15.43
C LEU A 459 -1.35 -24.68 14.74
N SER A 460 -1.31 -25.91 15.21
CA SER A 460 -2.12 -27.00 14.65
C SER A 460 -2.95 -27.64 15.75
N THR A 461 -4.21 -27.95 15.44
CA THR A 461 -4.98 -28.88 16.27
C THR A 461 -5.06 -30.26 15.62
N PRO A 462 -5.20 -31.34 16.41
CA PRO A 462 -5.30 -32.69 15.87
C PRO A 462 -6.54 -32.88 15.00
N VAL A 463 -6.41 -33.70 13.96
CA VAL A 463 -7.56 -34.30 13.26
C VAL A 463 -8.14 -35.38 14.19
N ALA A 464 -9.32 -35.13 14.76
CA ALA A 464 -10.01 -36.06 15.64
C ALA A 464 -11.48 -36.20 15.23
N LYS A 465 -12.09 -37.37 15.50
CA LYS A 465 -13.53 -37.59 15.23
C LYS A 465 -14.35 -36.55 15.99
N LEU A 466 -15.15 -35.79 15.25
CA LEU A 466 -16.09 -34.80 15.78
C LEU A 466 -17.13 -35.54 16.66
N PRO A 467 -17.34 -35.19 17.94
CA PRO A 467 -18.54 -35.65 18.63
C PRO A 467 -19.77 -35.10 17.88
N HIS A 468 -20.81 -35.94 17.72
CA HIS A 468 -22.07 -35.54 17.08
C HIS A 468 -22.66 -34.30 17.77
N TYR A 469 -22.98 -33.28 16.97
CA TYR A 469 -23.71 -32.02 17.28
C TYR A 469 -22.96 -30.78 17.83
N ASP A 470 -22.62 -29.90 16.87
CA ASP A 470 -23.05 -28.51 16.65
C ASP A 470 -22.81 -27.37 17.66
N ARG A 471 -22.39 -27.62 18.90
CA ARG A 471 -21.85 -26.55 19.79
C ARG A 471 -20.67 -27.00 20.65
N GLY A 472 -20.13 -28.19 20.36
CA GLY A 472 -19.09 -28.84 21.14
C GLY A 472 -17.65 -28.68 20.61
N PRO A 473 -16.67 -29.36 21.24
CA PRO A 473 -15.23 -29.29 20.94
C PRO A 473 -14.83 -29.62 19.49
N GLY A 474 -15.74 -30.15 18.68
CA GLY A 474 -15.53 -30.45 17.26
C GLY A 474 -15.10 -29.25 16.40
N ARG A 475 -15.56 -28.03 16.74
CA ARG A 475 -15.21 -26.80 16.00
C ARG A 475 -13.71 -26.47 15.98
N PHE A 476 -12.96 -27.02 16.94
CA PHE A 476 -11.52 -26.80 17.06
C PHE A 476 -10.69 -27.93 16.44
N THR A 477 -11.29 -28.98 15.90
CA THR A 477 -10.54 -30.11 15.34
C THR A 477 -9.95 -29.76 13.97
N GLY A 478 -8.72 -30.21 13.71
CA GLY A 478 -7.99 -29.98 12.45
C GLY A 478 -8.00 -28.55 11.95
N ASN A 479 -7.85 -27.58 12.85
CA ASN A 479 -7.55 -26.21 12.49
C ASN A 479 -6.03 -26.06 12.32
N HIS A 480 -5.63 -25.20 11.39
CA HIS A 480 -4.24 -24.83 11.18
C HIS A 480 -4.15 -23.32 11.06
N TYR A 481 -3.35 -22.71 11.91
CA TYR A 481 -3.19 -21.26 12.02
C TYR A 481 -1.79 -20.89 11.58
N ILE A 482 -1.67 -20.01 10.59
CA ILE A 482 -0.37 -19.58 10.03
C ILE A 482 -0.35 -18.09 9.77
N LYS A 483 0.85 -17.52 9.72
CA LYS A 483 1.10 -16.15 9.30
C LYS A 483 1.92 -16.15 8.02
N CYS A 484 1.49 -15.37 7.05
CA CYS A 484 2.17 -15.23 5.78
C CYS A 484 2.29 -13.73 5.46
N PRO A 485 3.43 -13.23 4.96
CA PRO A 485 3.44 -11.92 4.32
C PRO A 485 2.41 -11.88 3.18
N SER A 486 1.79 -10.73 2.97
CA SER A 486 0.93 -10.54 1.81
C SER A 486 1.76 -10.51 0.51
N PRO A 487 1.13 -10.74 -0.66
CA PRO A 487 1.79 -10.48 -1.94
C PRO A 487 2.38 -9.07 -2.03
N ALA A 488 1.65 -8.05 -1.54
CA ALA A 488 2.16 -6.68 -1.48
C ALA A 488 3.41 -6.54 -0.61
N TRP A 489 3.47 -7.25 0.52
CA TRP A 489 4.65 -7.27 1.38
C TRP A 489 5.86 -7.87 0.66
N MET A 490 5.68 -8.91 -0.14
CA MET A 490 6.79 -9.48 -0.94
C MET A 490 7.31 -8.49 -1.98
N HIS A 491 6.43 -7.73 -2.63
CA HIS A 491 6.86 -6.65 -3.52
C HIS A 491 7.57 -5.51 -2.77
N GLU A 492 7.08 -5.13 -1.58
CA GLU A 492 7.74 -4.15 -0.72
C GLU A 492 9.13 -4.64 -0.27
N TRP A 493 9.28 -5.94 0.01
CA TRP A 493 10.57 -6.55 0.32
C TRP A 493 11.58 -6.36 -0.81
N ILE A 494 11.20 -6.74 -2.03
CA ILE A 494 12.04 -6.62 -3.22
C ILE A 494 12.38 -5.16 -3.49
N ALA A 495 11.40 -4.26 -3.38
CA ALA A 495 11.58 -2.87 -3.75
C ALA A 495 12.38 -2.06 -2.73
N ILE A 496 12.23 -2.30 -1.42
CA ILE A 496 12.85 -1.45 -0.40
C ILE A 496 13.26 -2.14 0.91
N GLU A 497 12.47 -3.06 1.47
CA GLU A 497 12.77 -3.56 2.83
C GLU A 497 14.04 -4.41 2.89
N CYS A 498 14.37 -5.14 1.81
CA CYS A 498 15.62 -5.90 1.72
C CYS A 498 16.88 -5.05 1.93
N LEU A 499 16.84 -3.75 1.62
CA LEU A 499 17.95 -2.81 1.75
C LEU A 499 18.10 -2.27 3.17
N ARG A 500 17.02 -2.28 3.95
CA ARG A 500 17.03 -1.79 5.34
C ARG A 500 17.67 -2.77 6.30
N HIS A 501 17.80 -4.02 5.86
CA HIS A 501 18.50 -5.07 6.55
C HIS A 501 19.94 -5.28 6.03
N ALA A 502 20.37 -4.49 5.02
CA ALA A 502 21.64 -4.65 4.30
C ALA A 502 22.88 -4.43 5.18
#